data_AF-A0A378QCL9-F1
#
_entry.id   AF-A0A378QCL9-F1
#
_cell.length_a   1.000
_cell.length_b   1.000
_cell.length_c   1.000
_cell.angle_alpha   90.00
_cell.angle_beta   90.00
_cell.angle_gamma   90.00
#
_symmetry.space_group_name_H-M   'P 1'
#
loop_
_entity.id
_entity.type
_entity.pdbx_description
1 polymer ?
#
loop_
_entity_poly.entity_id
_entity_poly.type
_entity_poly.pdbx_seq_one_letter_code
_entity_poly.pdbx_strand_id
1 'polypeptide(L)'
;MPINPFAGYLFRKMPVVAVLSTLSTGVLAVDNFSYQSAPAFNPVMITSAEPTKVNSQLASMDNGQALIDTEQNRQVGEWALRQINGNAALIKDPWLQQSLEQIVWQINAVAGLNAPMGLVIINDKQINAFAVPSGLIGINVGLLDKAKSLDEIVSVVAHEIAHVSQRHYQHRNDEKTKQLLMQAGGLLAGVAASKVGDGDAAAAVMLGSQAMSANAAASYSRGQEREADRIGMQIMNQAGYDVNAMPSFFATLDQQNPVKSNTLIPSFILSHPLTADRISEARARVATYKRDSQANMASNRYQSIQQQRAQLFEQIQWRARYYGYLVNKADLEQGAKTNKGAKLALINYYLDNAQPKAAQSLLQDFDKDINTLANPLAVVTFSQLAAQQGNVDVAIAKLQQLASVYPERTDVPRYLSDIYLKYRPTAESGQKVLALLQPLSKQNPRDVMLWDRLQQASQLLAKHRSGNEQLIHRINTLRYRAYGELWRNELKDAVTSLTQAKSLAKQLPSNQSLLALLNQQINQVQDANQFKPS
;
A
#
# COMPACT_ATOMS: atom_id res chain seq x y z
N MET A 1 59.51 44.60 -0.35
CA MET A 1 58.40 44.99 0.56
C MET A 1 57.07 44.73 -0.15
N PRO A 2 56.05 44.28 0.58
CA PRO A 2 55.50 42.92 0.49
C PRO A 2 53.94 42.99 0.30
N ILE A 3 53.04 42.01 0.52
CA ILE A 3 52.94 40.88 1.46
C ILE A 3 51.91 39.87 0.91
N ASN A 4 52.25 38.59 0.97
CA ASN A 4 51.35 37.43 1.14
C ASN A 4 51.37 37.07 2.65
N PRO A 5 50.30 36.53 3.25
CA PRO A 5 50.35 35.09 3.60
C PRO A 5 48.99 34.38 3.43
N PHE A 6 48.91 33.15 2.87
CA PHE A 6 49.10 31.82 3.52
C PHE A 6 48.29 31.64 4.83
N ALA A 7 47.60 30.53 5.13
CA ALA A 7 47.67 29.12 4.72
C ALA A 7 46.33 28.40 5.05
N GLY A 8 45.93 27.34 4.34
CA GLY A 8 46.08 25.92 4.77
C GLY A 8 44.77 25.40 5.38
N TYR A 9 44.13 24.32 4.93
CA TYR A 9 44.57 22.94 5.20
C TYR A 9 43.78 21.87 4.38
N LEU A 10 44.54 20.93 3.81
CA LEU A 10 44.28 19.50 3.55
C LEU A 10 43.11 19.02 2.67
N PHE A 11 43.44 18.78 1.39
CA PHE A 11 42.90 17.66 0.62
C PHE A 11 43.50 16.34 1.13
N ARG A 12 42.66 15.37 1.52
CA ARG A 12 43.08 13.97 1.70
C ARG A 12 42.55 13.15 0.53
N LYS A 13 43.45 12.74 -0.36
CA LYS A 13 43.23 11.67 -1.35
C LYS A 13 42.83 10.39 -0.59
N MET A 14 41.74 9.76 -0.99
CA MET A 14 41.47 8.35 -0.64
C MET A 14 41.74 7.48 -1.86
N PRO A 15 42.33 6.28 -1.68
CA PRO A 15 42.88 5.50 -2.77
C PRO A 15 41.79 4.75 -3.54
N VAL A 16 42.01 4.68 -4.85
CA VAL A 16 41.38 3.71 -5.75
C VAL A 16 41.80 2.32 -5.31
N VAL A 17 40.87 1.49 -4.86
CA VAL A 17 41.10 0.05 -4.69
C VAL A 17 40.51 -0.64 -5.90
N ALA A 18 41.39 -1.04 -6.82
CA ALA A 18 41.11 -2.04 -7.82
C ALA A 18 40.99 -3.41 -7.11
N VAL A 19 39.92 -4.15 -7.36
CA VAL A 19 39.85 -5.58 -7.00
C VAL A 19 39.62 -6.35 -8.29
N LEU A 20 40.65 -7.07 -8.71
CA LEU A 20 40.61 -7.97 -9.85
C LEU A 20 40.87 -9.40 -9.33
N SER A 21 39.92 -10.29 -9.66
CA SER A 21 39.97 -11.76 -9.74
C SER A 21 40.38 -12.60 -8.52
N THR A 22 39.53 -13.55 -8.12
CA THR A 22 39.70 -15.00 -8.41
C THR A 22 38.52 -15.83 -7.90
N LEU A 23 38.13 -16.83 -8.69
CA LEU A 23 37.18 -17.89 -8.36
C LEU A 23 37.79 -18.82 -7.31
N SER A 24 37.05 -19.18 -6.24
CA SER A 24 36.96 -20.57 -5.80
C SER A 24 35.82 -20.77 -4.78
N THR A 25 35.31 -22.00 -4.82
CA THR A 25 34.27 -22.67 -4.05
C THR A 25 34.41 -22.63 -2.53
N GLY A 26 33.29 -22.55 -1.78
CA GLY A 26 33.25 -23.11 -0.43
C GLY A 26 32.26 -22.50 0.57
N VAL A 27 31.21 -23.27 0.85
CA VAL A 27 30.58 -23.53 2.18
C VAL A 27 29.96 -22.37 2.96
N LEU A 28 28.65 -22.53 3.19
CA LEU A 28 27.80 -21.79 4.12
C LEU A 28 28.33 -21.85 5.56
N ALA A 29 28.73 -20.70 6.10
CA ALA A 29 28.82 -20.45 7.52
C ALA A 29 27.94 -19.25 7.87
N VAL A 30 27.09 -19.46 8.88
CA VAL A 30 26.23 -18.45 9.48
C VAL A 30 27.12 -17.61 10.39
N ASP A 31 27.48 -16.40 9.97
CA ASP A 31 28.13 -15.42 10.84
C ASP A 31 27.22 -14.20 11.07
N ASN A 32 26.99 -13.95 12.35
CA ASN A 32 26.27 -12.82 12.91
C ASN A 32 26.96 -11.51 12.51
N PHE A 33 26.29 -10.72 11.67
CA PHE A 33 26.63 -9.30 11.53
C PHE A 33 26.01 -8.53 12.70
N SER A 34 26.85 -8.20 13.67
CA SER A 34 26.62 -7.17 14.66
C SER A 34 26.48 -5.81 13.97
N TYR A 35 25.31 -5.20 14.08
CA TYR A 35 25.09 -3.82 13.64
C TYR A 35 25.91 -2.88 14.55
N GLN A 36 26.93 -2.24 13.98
CA GLN A 36 27.52 -1.04 14.57
C GLN A 36 26.48 0.09 14.54
N SER A 37 26.30 0.70 15.71
CA SER A 37 25.48 1.87 15.99
C SER A 37 25.67 3.00 14.97
N ALA A 38 24.55 3.53 14.47
CA ALA A 38 24.49 4.75 13.67
C ALA A 38 24.99 5.97 14.48
N PRO A 39 25.60 6.99 13.82
CA PRO A 39 26.04 8.19 14.50
C PRO A 39 24.85 9.03 14.99
N ALA A 40 25.00 9.60 16.19
CA ALA A 40 24.02 10.43 16.87
C ALA A 40 23.68 11.70 16.06
N PHE A 41 22.39 11.95 15.85
CA PHE A 41 21.88 13.23 15.37
C PHE A 41 21.80 14.21 16.55
N ASN A 42 22.46 15.36 16.43
CA ASN A 42 22.27 16.49 17.35
C ASN A 42 20.90 17.16 17.08
N PRO A 43 20.02 17.30 18.08
CA PRO A 43 18.77 18.02 17.92
C PRO A 43 19.00 19.54 17.94
N VAL A 44 18.34 20.24 17.01
CA VAL A 44 18.15 21.69 17.04
C VAL A 44 17.22 22.03 18.22
N MET A 45 17.70 22.89 19.13
CA MET A 45 16.94 23.39 20.27
C MET A 45 15.75 24.24 19.79
N ILE A 46 14.53 23.68 19.85
CA ILE A 46 13.28 24.44 19.76
C ILE A 46 12.88 24.79 21.20
N THR A 47 12.74 26.08 21.47
CA THR A 47 12.37 26.62 22.78
C THR A 47 11.00 26.10 23.20
N SER A 48 10.93 25.59 24.44
CA SER A 48 9.75 25.00 25.07
C SER A 48 8.58 25.97 25.18
N ALA A 49 7.48 25.67 24.48
CA ALA A 49 6.14 26.04 24.92
C ALA A 49 5.50 24.78 25.52
N GLU A 50 4.98 24.87 26.75
CA GLU A 50 4.40 23.74 27.46
C GLU A 50 3.24 23.11 26.66
N PRO A 51 3.22 21.78 26.48
CA PRO A 51 2.07 21.11 25.88
C PRO A 51 0.91 21.12 26.87
N THR A 52 -0.20 21.71 26.45
CA THR A 52 -1.49 21.56 27.13
C THR A 52 -1.86 20.08 27.16
N LYS A 53 -1.89 19.49 28.36
CA LYS A 53 -2.28 18.10 28.59
C LYS A 53 -3.71 17.87 28.08
N VAL A 54 -3.84 17.07 27.02
CA VAL A 54 -5.10 16.43 26.65
C VAL A 54 -5.45 15.46 27.77
N ASN A 55 -6.53 15.73 28.50
CA ASN A 55 -7.01 14.88 29.58
C ASN A 55 -7.72 13.66 28.97
N SER A 56 -6.95 12.64 28.59
CA SER A 56 -7.50 11.33 28.25
C SER A 56 -7.83 10.59 29.56
N GLN A 57 -9.09 10.59 29.95
CA GLN A 57 -9.60 9.55 30.83
C GLN A 57 -9.65 8.24 30.05
N LEU A 58 -8.49 7.61 29.87
CA LEU A 58 -8.40 6.19 29.56
C LEU A 58 -8.83 5.44 30.82
N ALA A 59 -9.98 4.75 30.74
CA ALA A 59 -10.31 3.74 31.73
C ALA A 59 -9.11 2.77 31.85
N SER A 60 -8.66 2.54 33.07
CA SER A 60 -7.54 1.64 33.37
C SER A 60 -7.90 0.22 32.96
N MET A 61 -7.55 -0.16 31.73
CA MET A 61 -7.58 -1.56 31.31
C MET A 61 -6.36 -2.25 31.93
N ASP A 62 -6.58 -3.40 32.57
CA ASP A 62 -5.52 -4.29 33.00
C ASP A 62 -4.61 -4.63 31.80
N ASN A 63 -3.29 -4.61 32.00
CA ASN A 63 -2.31 -4.79 30.93
C ASN A 63 -2.49 -6.13 30.19
N GLY A 64 -3.05 -7.14 30.86
CA GLY A 64 -3.40 -8.43 30.24
C GLY A 64 -4.56 -8.33 29.23
N GLN A 65 -5.61 -7.57 29.55
CA GLN A 65 -6.77 -7.41 28.66
C GLN A 65 -6.40 -6.62 27.40
N ALA A 66 -5.58 -5.57 27.53
CA ALA A 66 -5.10 -4.78 26.40
C ALA A 66 -4.26 -5.61 25.40
N LEU A 67 -3.48 -6.58 25.88
CA LEU A 67 -2.69 -7.50 25.04
C LEU A 67 -3.59 -8.51 24.31
N ILE A 68 -4.58 -9.07 25.00
CA ILE A 68 -5.57 -10.00 24.41
C ILE A 68 -6.34 -9.31 23.28
N ASP A 69 -6.84 -8.10 23.54
CA ASP A 69 -7.59 -7.31 22.55
C ASP A 69 -6.72 -7.01 21.33
N THR A 70 -5.43 -6.71 21.53
CA THR A 70 -4.50 -6.42 20.43
C THR A 70 -4.27 -7.63 19.52
N GLU A 71 -4.09 -8.82 20.12
CA GLU A 71 -3.88 -10.06 19.38
C GLU A 71 -5.16 -10.53 18.67
N GLN A 72 -6.32 -10.44 19.32
CA GLN A 72 -7.61 -10.75 18.69
C GLN A 72 -7.89 -9.83 17.50
N ASN A 73 -7.71 -8.52 17.66
CA ASN A 73 -7.85 -7.56 16.56
C ASN A 73 -6.91 -7.89 15.40
N ARG A 74 -5.69 -8.32 15.69
CA ARG A 74 -4.71 -8.72 14.67
C ARG A 74 -5.22 -9.95 13.89
N GLN A 75 -5.73 -10.97 14.58
CA GLN A 75 -6.27 -12.16 13.93
C GLN A 75 -7.49 -11.83 13.04
N VAL A 76 -8.37 -10.95 13.51
CA VAL A 76 -9.52 -10.44 12.74
C VAL A 76 -9.07 -9.70 11.48
N GLY A 77 -8.11 -8.77 11.61
CA GLY A 77 -7.59 -8.03 10.46
C GLY A 77 -6.88 -8.94 9.45
N GLU A 78 -6.12 -9.93 9.91
CA GLU A 78 -5.46 -10.88 9.02
C GLU A 78 -6.45 -11.83 8.34
N TRP A 79 -7.49 -12.25 9.04
CA TRP A 79 -8.59 -13.00 8.46
C TRP A 79 -9.29 -12.17 7.38
N ALA A 80 -9.59 -10.90 7.65
CA ALA A 80 -10.21 -10.00 6.68
C ALA A 80 -9.32 -9.81 5.44
N LEU A 81 -8.02 -9.58 5.63
CA LEU A 81 -7.06 -9.45 4.54
C LEU A 81 -7.04 -10.71 3.65
N ARG A 82 -7.04 -11.90 4.25
CA ARG A 82 -7.14 -13.16 3.50
C ARG A 82 -8.45 -13.22 2.71
N GLN A 83 -9.59 -12.90 3.32
CA GLN A 83 -10.88 -12.87 2.62
C GLN A 83 -10.85 -11.88 1.44
N ILE A 84 -10.32 -10.68 1.63
CA ILE A 84 -10.19 -9.68 0.57
C ILE A 84 -9.30 -10.20 -0.55
N ASN A 85 -8.09 -10.68 -0.24
CA ASN A 85 -7.14 -11.17 -1.24
C ASN A 85 -7.64 -12.37 -2.05
N GLY A 86 -8.44 -13.24 -1.43
CA GLY A 86 -9.00 -14.43 -2.08
C GLY A 86 -10.24 -14.17 -2.94
N ASN A 87 -10.95 -13.06 -2.73
CA ASN A 87 -12.28 -12.88 -3.31
C ASN A 87 -12.50 -11.52 -4.01
N ALA A 88 -11.76 -10.48 -3.65
CA ALA A 88 -11.90 -9.16 -4.26
C ALA A 88 -11.06 -9.03 -5.53
N ALA A 89 -11.58 -8.29 -6.52
CA ALA A 89 -10.75 -7.77 -7.60
C ALA A 89 -9.86 -6.65 -7.04
N LEU A 90 -8.55 -6.87 -6.97
CA LEU A 90 -7.59 -5.92 -6.42
C LEU A 90 -6.73 -5.28 -7.51
N ILE A 91 -6.47 -3.98 -7.36
CA ILE A 91 -5.45 -3.29 -8.15
C ILE A 91 -4.08 -3.57 -7.52
N LYS A 92 -3.17 -4.19 -8.29
CA LYS A 92 -1.85 -4.63 -7.84
C LYS A 92 -0.70 -3.81 -8.47
N ASP A 93 -0.88 -2.49 -8.59
CA ASP A 93 0.18 -1.59 -9.09
C ASP A 93 1.09 -1.14 -7.93
N PRO A 94 2.40 -1.47 -7.94
CA PRO A 94 3.31 -1.16 -6.84
C PRO A 94 3.41 0.33 -6.53
N TRP A 95 3.44 1.18 -7.56
CA TRP A 95 3.55 2.63 -7.37
C TRP A 95 2.29 3.22 -6.73
N LEU A 96 1.10 2.84 -7.20
CA LEU A 96 -0.16 3.30 -6.63
C LEU A 96 -0.30 2.85 -5.17
N GLN A 97 0.03 1.58 -4.89
CA GLN A 97 0.06 1.03 -3.54
C GLN A 97 0.97 1.85 -2.62
N GLN A 98 2.24 2.03 -2.98
CA GLN A 98 3.21 2.81 -2.20
C GLN A 98 2.74 4.25 -1.95
N SER A 99 2.14 4.88 -2.96
CA SER A 99 1.73 6.29 -2.88
C SER A 99 0.57 6.48 -1.89
N LEU A 100 -0.40 5.57 -1.90
CA LEU A 100 -1.51 5.58 -0.95
C LEU A 100 -1.09 5.10 0.45
N GLU A 101 -0.20 4.10 0.55
CA GLU A 101 0.37 3.65 1.83
C GLU A 101 1.11 4.77 2.55
N GLN A 102 1.90 5.58 1.83
CA GLN A 102 2.59 6.74 2.42
C GLN A 102 1.61 7.73 3.04
N ILE A 103 0.50 8.01 2.36
CA ILE A 103 -0.56 8.88 2.88
C ILE A 103 -1.15 8.26 4.16
N VAL A 104 -1.55 6.99 4.09
CA VAL A 104 -2.12 6.27 5.22
C VAL A 104 -1.16 6.24 6.42
N TRP A 105 0.13 6.00 6.21
CA TRP A 105 1.14 5.98 7.25
C TRP A 105 1.30 7.34 7.92
N GLN A 106 1.30 8.42 7.12
CA GLN A 106 1.36 9.78 7.66
C GLN A 106 0.15 10.08 8.54
N ILE A 107 -1.06 9.72 8.10
CA ILE A 107 -2.30 9.97 8.85
C ILE A 107 -2.34 9.11 10.13
N ASN A 108 -1.94 7.83 10.07
CA ASN A 108 -1.84 6.95 11.24
C ASN A 108 -0.84 7.48 12.28
N ALA A 109 0.32 7.97 11.83
CA ALA A 109 1.34 8.50 12.73
C ALA A 109 0.84 9.74 13.48
N VAL A 110 0.12 10.63 12.79
CA VAL A 110 -0.50 11.82 13.43
C VAL A 110 -1.61 11.42 14.40
N ALA A 111 -2.38 10.38 14.08
CA ALA A 111 -3.41 9.84 14.97
C ALA A 111 -2.85 9.11 16.21
N GLY A 112 -1.53 8.93 16.33
CA GLY A 112 -0.90 8.21 17.43
C GLY A 112 -1.16 6.70 17.42
N LEU A 113 -1.48 6.14 16.25
CA LEU A 113 -1.73 4.70 16.07
C LEU A 113 -0.46 3.95 15.68
N ASN A 114 -0.46 2.65 15.98
CA ASN A 114 0.58 1.74 15.48
C ASN A 114 0.56 1.67 13.95
N ALA A 115 1.67 1.19 13.38
CA ALA A 115 1.79 0.97 11.95
C ALA A 115 0.60 0.13 11.43
N PRO A 116 -0.03 0.54 10.32
CA PRO A 116 -1.17 -0.18 9.76
C PRO A 116 -0.75 -1.58 9.30
N MET A 117 -1.66 -2.55 9.43
CA MET A 117 -1.46 -3.89 8.91
C MET A 117 -1.21 -3.90 7.39
N GLY A 118 -1.86 -3.01 6.66
CA GLY A 118 -1.69 -2.86 5.22
C GLY A 118 -2.79 -2.02 4.56
N LEU A 119 -2.65 -1.81 3.26
CA LEU A 119 -3.64 -1.17 2.41
C LEU A 119 -4.08 -2.14 1.32
N VAL A 120 -5.36 -2.16 0.98
CA VAL A 120 -5.88 -2.84 -0.21
C VAL A 120 -6.60 -1.86 -1.11
N ILE A 121 -6.33 -1.92 -2.41
CA ILE A 121 -7.00 -1.11 -3.43
C ILE A 121 -7.97 -2.02 -4.18
N ILE A 122 -9.25 -1.83 -3.94
CA ILE A 122 -10.31 -2.68 -4.49
C ILE A 122 -10.80 -2.07 -5.79
N ASN A 123 -10.81 -2.88 -6.85
CA ASN A 123 -11.34 -2.53 -8.16
C ASN A 123 -12.89 -2.58 -8.15
N ASP A 124 -13.48 -1.66 -7.39
CA ASP A 124 -14.90 -1.43 -7.31
C ASP A 124 -15.19 0.05 -7.62
N LYS A 125 -16.12 0.27 -8.55
CA LYS A 125 -16.51 1.61 -9.04
C LYS A 125 -17.33 2.40 -8.02
N GLN A 126 -17.85 1.76 -6.98
CA GLN A 126 -18.54 2.44 -5.88
C GLN A 126 -17.55 3.27 -5.05
N ILE A 127 -17.97 4.47 -4.64
CA ILE A 127 -17.23 5.27 -3.67
C ILE A 127 -17.31 4.56 -2.32
N ASN A 128 -16.17 4.03 -1.87
CA ASN A 128 -16.04 3.41 -0.56
C ASN A 128 -14.60 3.47 -0.03
N ALA A 129 -14.50 3.43 1.28
CA ALA A 129 -13.30 3.09 2.02
C ALA A 129 -13.71 2.47 3.35
N PHE A 130 -12.80 1.74 3.98
CA PHE A 130 -13.02 1.21 5.32
C PHE A 130 -11.69 1.07 6.05
N ALA A 131 -11.74 1.09 7.38
CA ALA A 131 -10.64 0.62 8.21
C ALA A 131 -11.11 -0.45 9.20
N VAL A 132 -10.30 -1.48 9.36
CA VAL A 132 -10.56 -2.58 10.30
C VAL A 132 -9.59 -2.49 11.48
N PRO A 133 -9.91 -3.13 12.62
CA PRO A 133 -9.00 -3.21 13.75
C PRO A 133 -7.63 -3.74 13.30
N SER A 134 -6.56 -3.25 13.95
CA SER A 134 -5.16 -3.48 13.57
C SER A 134 -4.69 -2.77 12.29
N GLY A 135 -5.51 -1.87 11.73
CA GLY A 135 -5.06 -0.89 10.75
C GLY A 135 -4.94 -1.42 9.33
N LEU A 136 -5.72 -2.44 8.95
CA LEU A 136 -5.93 -2.73 7.54
C LEU A 136 -6.94 -1.72 6.98
N ILE A 137 -6.55 -1.03 5.92
CA ILE A 137 -7.37 -0.01 5.25
C ILE A 137 -7.72 -0.50 3.85
N GLY A 138 -8.96 -0.35 3.45
CA GLY A 138 -9.42 -0.60 2.09
C GLY A 138 -9.89 0.67 1.42
N ILE A 139 -9.51 0.84 0.15
CA ILE A 139 -9.92 1.97 -0.69
C ILE A 139 -10.47 1.43 -2.00
N ASN A 140 -11.71 1.81 -2.36
CA ASN A 140 -12.26 1.48 -3.67
C ASN A 140 -11.74 2.44 -4.74
N VAL A 141 -11.55 1.94 -5.96
CA VAL A 141 -11.15 2.78 -7.11
C VAL A 141 -12.16 3.89 -7.40
N GLY A 142 -13.46 3.67 -7.12
CA GLY A 142 -14.50 4.69 -7.21
C GLY A 142 -14.23 5.92 -6.34
N LEU A 143 -13.63 5.77 -5.15
CA LEU A 143 -13.22 6.90 -4.33
C LEU A 143 -12.15 7.74 -5.04
N LEU A 144 -11.12 7.09 -5.57
CA LEU A 144 -10.01 7.76 -6.26
C LEU A 144 -10.46 8.45 -7.56
N ASP A 145 -11.44 7.86 -8.25
CA ASP A 145 -12.04 8.42 -9.47
C ASP A 145 -12.86 9.68 -9.21
N LYS A 146 -13.63 9.70 -8.11
CA LYS A 146 -14.62 10.74 -7.83
C LYS A 146 -14.11 11.88 -6.95
N ALA A 147 -13.04 11.64 -6.18
CA ALA A 147 -12.36 12.71 -5.44
C ALA A 147 -11.90 13.81 -6.39
N LYS A 148 -11.87 15.06 -5.90
CA LYS A 148 -11.46 16.26 -6.66
C LYS A 148 -10.07 16.76 -6.27
N SER A 149 -9.49 16.25 -5.20
CA SER A 149 -8.14 16.56 -4.74
C SER A 149 -7.57 15.42 -3.89
N LEU A 150 -6.25 15.47 -3.63
CA LEU A 150 -5.62 14.57 -2.69
C LEU A 150 -6.23 14.69 -1.30
N ASP A 151 -6.52 15.92 -0.89
CA ASP A 151 -7.02 16.25 0.45
C ASP A 151 -8.43 15.69 0.67
N GLU A 152 -9.23 15.52 -0.39
CA GLU A 152 -10.52 14.81 -0.31
C GLU A 152 -10.32 13.31 -0.03
N ILE A 153 -9.38 12.64 -0.70
CA ILE A 153 -9.02 11.24 -0.42
C ILE A 153 -8.55 11.12 1.04
N VAL A 154 -7.68 12.05 1.47
CA VAL A 154 -7.16 12.10 2.84
C VAL A 154 -8.29 12.32 3.85
N SER A 155 -9.31 13.11 3.52
CA SER A 155 -10.43 13.34 4.43
C SER A 155 -11.18 12.05 4.76
N VAL A 156 -11.37 11.17 3.76
CA VAL A 156 -11.99 9.85 3.96
C VAL A 156 -11.06 8.95 4.75
N VAL A 157 -9.76 8.90 4.42
CA VAL A 157 -8.78 8.10 5.17
C VAL A 157 -8.68 8.53 6.63
N ALA A 158 -8.67 9.84 6.91
CA ALA A 158 -8.64 10.38 8.27
C ALA A 158 -9.94 10.08 9.04
N HIS A 159 -11.09 10.09 8.36
CA HIS A 159 -12.38 9.67 8.92
C HIS A 159 -12.36 8.18 9.34
N GLU A 160 -11.88 7.30 8.45
CA GLU A 160 -11.74 5.87 8.75
C GLU A 160 -10.76 5.61 9.90
N ILE A 161 -9.63 6.33 9.92
CA ILE A 161 -8.65 6.24 11.01
C ILE A 161 -9.23 6.78 12.33
N ALA A 162 -10.10 7.80 12.29
CA ALA A 162 -10.81 8.27 13.47
C ALA A 162 -11.76 7.20 14.03
N HIS A 163 -12.46 6.43 13.18
CA HIS A 163 -13.26 5.29 13.64
C HIS A 163 -12.42 4.23 14.38
N VAL A 164 -11.22 3.94 13.87
CA VAL A 164 -10.30 2.99 14.51
C VAL A 164 -9.75 3.53 15.82
N SER A 165 -9.31 4.79 15.84
CA SER A 165 -8.72 5.41 17.04
C SER A 165 -9.73 5.51 18.18
N GLN A 166 -11.00 5.79 17.86
CA GLN A 166 -12.09 5.86 18.85
C GLN A 166 -12.74 4.51 19.13
N ARG A 167 -12.21 3.41 18.56
CA ARG A 167 -12.70 2.05 18.76
C ARG A 167 -14.21 1.92 18.49
N HIS A 168 -14.74 2.65 17.51
CA HIS A 168 -16.16 2.63 17.14
C HIS A 168 -16.63 1.23 16.71
N TYR A 169 -15.71 0.37 16.26
CA TYR A 169 -15.97 -1.03 15.92
C TYR A 169 -16.28 -1.92 17.15
N GLN A 170 -15.74 -1.62 18.34
CA GLN A 170 -15.95 -2.45 19.54
C GLN A 170 -17.41 -2.42 20.04
N HIS A 171 -18.16 -1.41 19.61
CA HIS A 171 -19.57 -1.24 19.95
C HIS A 171 -20.49 -2.00 18.97
N ARG A 172 -19.91 -2.77 18.03
CA ARG A 172 -20.63 -3.64 17.10
C ARG A 172 -20.56 -5.07 17.62
N ASN A 173 -21.68 -5.78 17.58
CA ASN A 173 -21.65 -7.22 17.80
C ASN A 173 -20.83 -7.88 16.67
N ASP A 174 -19.91 -8.76 17.04
CA ASP A 174 -19.29 -9.87 16.32
C ASP A 174 -19.86 -10.19 14.92
N GLU A 175 -21.12 -10.62 14.81
CA GLU A 175 -21.75 -10.93 13.51
C GLU A 175 -21.86 -9.72 12.54
N LYS A 176 -22.05 -8.50 13.04
CA LYS A 176 -22.04 -7.28 12.22
C LYS A 176 -20.63 -6.92 11.73
N THR A 177 -19.63 -7.15 12.58
CA THR A 177 -18.22 -6.94 12.23
C THR A 177 -17.82 -7.91 11.13
N LYS A 178 -18.15 -9.19 11.27
CA LYS A 178 -17.94 -10.22 10.25
C LYS A 178 -18.63 -9.90 8.93
N GLN A 179 -19.89 -9.47 8.94
CA GLN A 179 -20.61 -9.04 7.73
C GLN A 179 -19.94 -7.86 7.04
N LEU A 180 -19.51 -6.84 7.79
CA LEU A 180 -18.75 -5.70 7.26
C LEU A 180 -17.45 -6.15 6.60
N LEU A 181 -16.69 -7.03 7.26
CA LEU A 181 -15.41 -7.52 6.74
C LEU A 181 -15.59 -8.38 5.48
N MET A 182 -16.63 -9.21 5.43
CA MET A 182 -16.95 -9.99 4.24
C MET A 182 -17.35 -9.09 3.07
N GLN A 183 -18.10 -8.02 3.33
CA GLN A 183 -18.48 -7.04 2.33
C GLN A 183 -17.29 -6.22 1.83
N ALA A 184 -16.45 -5.73 2.74
CA ALA A 184 -15.19 -5.06 2.46
C ALA A 184 -14.26 -5.91 1.57
N GLY A 185 -14.30 -7.24 1.71
CA GLY A 185 -13.61 -8.20 0.83
C GLY A 185 -14.28 -8.53 -0.48
N GLY A 186 -15.33 -7.82 -0.89
CA GLY A 186 -16.00 -8.05 -2.17
C GLY A 186 -16.72 -9.40 -2.27
N LEU A 187 -16.82 -10.19 -1.20
CA LEU A 187 -17.46 -11.52 -1.20
C LEU A 187 -18.91 -11.45 -1.66
N LEU A 188 -19.65 -10.40 -1.30
CA LEU A 188 -21.04 -10.23 -1.72
C LEU A 188 -21.16 -9.90 -3.22
N ALA A 189 -20.20 -9.15 -3.78
CA ALA A 189 -20.17 -8.83 -5.21
C ALA A 189 -19.71 -10.01 -6.06
N GLY A 190 -18.71 -10.79 -5.61
CA GLY A 190 -18.22 -11.99 -6.29
C GLY A 190 -19.26 -13.12 -6.33
N VAL A 191 -20.04 -13.30 -5.26
CA VAL A 191 -21.18 -14.23 -5.23
C VAL A 191 -22.32 -13.75 -6.12
N ALA A 192 -22.56 -12.44 -6.22
CA ALA A 192 -23.56 -11.89 -7.14
C ALA A 192 -23.16 -12.05 -8.61
N ALA A 193 -21.92 -11.73 -8.97
CA ALA A 193 -21.43 -11.88 -10.34
C ALA A 193 -21.31 -13.34 -10.81
N SER A 194 -21.01 -14.28 -9.90
CA SER A 194 -20.93 -15.72 -10.23
C SER A 194 -22.28 -16.43 -10.27
N LYS A 195 -23.33 -15.88 -9.64
CA LYS A 195 -24.69 -16.44 -9.65
C LYS A 195 -25.60 -15.82 -10.70
N VAL A 196 -25.29 -14.61 -11.17
CA VAL A 196 -25.95 -14.01 -12.32
C VAL A 196 -25.30 -14.60 -13.58
N GLY A 197 -25.75 -15.79 -13.97
CA GLY A 197 -25.66 -16.18 -15.38
C GLY A 197 -26.44 -15.18 -16.24
N ASP A 198 -26.18 -15.17 -17.55
CA ASP A 198 -26.80 -14.25 -18.51
C ASP A 198 -28.32 -14.09 -18.26
N GLY A 199 -28.73 -12.96 -17.68
CA GLY A 199 -30.10 -12.47 -17.73
C GLY A 199 -30.99 -12.55 -16.48
N ASP A 200 -30.58 -13.14 -15.34
CA ASP A 200 -31.47 -13.17 -14.16
C ASP A 200 -31.38 -11.89 -13.32
N ALA A 201 -31.98 -10.81 -13.86
CA ALA A 201 -32.07 -9.52 -13.21
C ALA A 201 -32.75 -9.59 -11.82
N ALA A 202 -33.64 -10.56 -11.58
CA ALA A 202 -34.29 -10.74 -10.29
C ALA A 202 -33.31 -11.24 -9.22
N ALA A 203 -32.43 -12.18 -9.57
CA ALA A 203 -31.35 -12.63 -8.68
C ALA A 203 -30.35 -11.50 -8.36
N ALA A 204 -30.00 -10.68 -9.35
CA ALA A 204 -29.14 -9.50 -9.15
C ALA A 204 -29.78 -8.46 -8.21
N VAL A 205 -31.08 -8.18 -8.38
CA VAL A 205 -31.84 -7.24 -7.52
C VAL A 205 -31.96 -7.77 -6.10
N MET A 206 -32.22 -9.07 -5.92
CA MET A 206 -32.32 -9.68 -4.59
C MET A 206 -30.97 -9.63 -3.84
N LEU A 207 -29.87 -9.98 -4.51
CA LEU A 207 -28.53 -9.91 -3.93
C LEU A 207 -28.09 -8.47 -3.65
N GLY A 208 -28.41 -7.54 -4.55
CA GLY A 208 -28.22 -6.11 -4.33
C GLY A 208 -28.97 -5.60 -3.10
N SER A 209 -30.23 -6.04 -2.93
CA SER A 209 -31.06 -5.68 -1.78
C SER A 209 -30.51 -6.23 -0.46
N GLN A 210 -30.01 -7.47 -0.46
CA GLN A 210 -29.34 -8.06 0.71
C GLN A 210 -28.04 -7.33 1.06
N ALA A 211 -27.23 -6.97 0.06
CA ALA A 211 -26.01 -6.20 0.26
C ALA A 211 -26.31 -4.80 0.82
N MET A 212 -27.36 -4.13 0.33
CA MET A 212 -27.82 -2.86 0.88
C MET A 212 -28.31 -3.00 2.33
N SER A 213 -29.09 -4.04 2.65
CA SER A 213 -29.54 -4.27 4.03
C SER A 213 -28.39 -4.56 4.98
N ALA A 214 -27.37 -5.31 4.53
CA ALA A 214 -26.19 -5.60 5.32
C ALA A 214 -25.35 -4.34 5.57
N ASN A 215 -25.16 -3.49 4.55
CA ASN A 215 -24.51 -2.18 4.71
C ASN A 215 -25.23 -1.33 5.77
N ALA A 216 -26.55 -1.20 5.66
CA ALA A 216 -27.34 -0.40 6.59
C ALA A 216 -27.30 -0.98 8.02
N ALA A 217 -27.29 -2.31 8.17
CA ALA A 217 -27.17 -2.96 9.48
C ALA A 217 -25.80 -2.73 10.14
N ALA A 218 -24.75 -2.52 9.32
CA ALA A 218 -23.39 -2.19 9.70
C ALA A 218 -23.11 -0.67 9.74
N SER A 219 -24.14 0.19 9.74
CA SER A 219 -23.96 1.64 9.83
C SER A 219 -23.49 2.08 11.21
N TYR A 220 -22.63 3.09 11.27
CA TYR A 220 -22.29 3.77 12.53
C TYR A 220 -23.42 4.69 13.01
N SER A 221 -23.49 4.90 14.32
CA SER A 221 -24.46 5.84 14.90
C SER A 221 -24.13 7.29 14.53
N ARG A 222 -25.13 8.18 14.57
CA ARG A 222 -24.93 9.61 14.29
C ARG A 222 -23.90 10.27 15.23
N GLY A 223 -23.81 9.79 16.48
CA GLY A 223 -22.81 10.26 17.44
C GLY A 223 -21.40 9.90 17.03
N GLN A 224 -21.19 8.62 16.68
CA GLN A 224 -19.90 8.11 16.19
C GLN A 224 -19.44 8.81 14.91
N GLU A 225 -20.36 9.08 13.98
CA GLU A 225 -20.04 9.81 12.75
C GLU A 225 -19.60 11.26 13.04
N ARG A 226 -20.31 11.99 13.91
CA ARG A 226 -19.91 13.36 14.30
C ARG A 226 -18.56 13.38 15.01
N GLU A 227 -18.28 12.37 15.83
CA GLU A 227 -16.99 12.24 16.51
C GLU A 227 -15.85 11.92 15.53
N ALA A 228 -16.08 10.99 14.60
CA ALA A 228 -15.14 10.67 13.54
C ALA A 228 -14.85 11.87 12.62
N ASP A 229 -15.87 12.65 12.23
CA ASP A 229 -15.71 13.89 11.45
C ASP A 229 -14.78 14.87 12.18
N ARG A 230 -15.02 15.10 13.48
CA ARG A 230 -14.24 16.03 14.31
C ARG A 230 -12.77 15.63 14.39
N ILE A 231 -12.54 14.38 14.76
CA ILE A 231 -11.20 13.84 14.99
C ILE A 231 -10.47 13.72 13.65
N GLY A 232 -11.17 13.30 12.59
CA GLY A 232 -10.64 13.29 11.23
C GLY A 232 -10.17 14.67 10.78
N MET A 233 -10.97 15.72 10.96
CA MET A 233 -10.55 17.10 10.65
C MET A 233 -9.36 17.55 11.50
N GLN A 234 -9.29 17.16 12.78
CA GLN A 234 -8.14 17.45 13.63
C GLN A 234 -6.87 16.76 13.12
N ILE A 235 -6.95 15.48 12.76
CA ILE A 235 -5.84 14.71 12.19
C ILE A 235 -5.39 15.36 10.88
N MET A 236 -6.32 15.72 9.99
CA MET A 236 -6.00 16.42 8.74
C MET A 236 -5.24 17.73 9.00
N ASN A 237 -5.73 18.56 9.92
CA ASN A 237 -5.08 19.82 10.27
C ASN A 237 -3.65 19.61 10.78
N GLN A 238 -3.46 18.64 11.69
CA GLN A 238 -2.16 18.29 12.25
C GLN A 238 -1.20 17.70 11.20
N ALA A 239 -1.73 16.94 10.25
CA ALA A 239 -0.98 16.38 9.13
C ALA A 239 -0.71 17.41 8.01
N GLY A 240 -1.21 18.65 8.15
CA GLY A 240 -1.02 19.74 7.19
C GLY A 240 -1.87 19.61 5.92
N TYR A 241 -3.00 18.90 5.96
CA TYR A 241 -3.97 18.80 4.87
C TYR A 241 -5.09 19.84 5.01
N ASP A 242 -5.72 20.20 3.89
CA ASP A 242 -6.80 21.18 3.88
C ASP A 242 -8.08 20.60 4.53
N VAL A 243 -8.44 21.11 5.71
CA VAL A 243 -9.67 20.74 6.42
C VAL A 243 -10.96 21.11 5.65
N ASN A 244 -10.90 22.01 4.66
CA ASN A 244 -12.04 22.28 3.77
C ASN A 244 -12.38 21.05 2.90
N ALA A 245 -11.45 20.10 2.73
CA ALA A 245 -11.67 18.95 1.87
C ALA A 245 -12.71 17.96 2.42
N MET A 246 -12.89 17.85 3.75
CA MET A 246 -13.96 16.99 4.31
C MET A 246 -15.38 17.47 3.92
N PRO A 247 -15.79 18.73 4.18
CA PRO A 247 -17.10 19.20 3.71
C PRO A 247 -17.19 19.28 2.18
N SER A 248 -16.08 19.47 1.46
CA SER A 248 -16.05 19.36 -0.01
C SER A 248 -16.39 17.94 -0.48
N PHE A 249 -15.77 16.94 0.15
CA PHE A 249 -16.04 15.55 -0.17
C PHE A 249 -17.47 15.13 0.18
N PHE A 250 -18.04 15.62 1.29
CA PHE A 250 -19.47 15.44 1.56
C PHE A 250 -20.37 16.01 0.47
N ALA A 251 -20.02 17.16 -0.12
CA ALA A 251 -20.75 17.68 -1.28
C ALA A 251 -20.56 16.79 -2.51
N THR A 252 -19.36 16.21 -2.72
CA THR A 252 -19.12 15.20 -3.76
C THR A 252 -20.02 13.96 -3.55
N LEU A 253 -20.16 13.45 -2.32
CA LEU A 253 -21.07 12.35 -1.99
C LEU A 253 -22.54 12.70 -2.23
N ASP A 254 -22.98 13.89 -1.79
CA ASP A 254 -24.35 14.36 -1.99
C ASP A 254 -24.70 14.54 -3.48
N GLN A 255 -23.72 14.93 -4.32
CA GLN A 255 -23.87 14.96 -5.77
C GLN A 255 -24.07 13.57 -6.38
N GLN A 256 -23.57 12.51 -5.75
CA GLN A 256 -23.72 11.13 -6.24
C GLN A 256 -25.00 10.44 -5.71
N ASN A 257 -25.84 11.16 -4.96
CA ASN A 257 -27.08 10.64 -4.42
C ASN A 257 -28.08 10.31 -5.57
N PRO A 258 -28.72 9.12 -5.60
CA PRO A 258 -29.63 8.68 -6.65
C PRO A 258 -30.70 9.69 -7.06
N VAL A 259 -31.23 10.44 -6.09
CA VAL A 259 -32.26 11.46 -6.32
C VAL A 259 -31.77 12.56 -7.27
N LYS A 260 -30.44 12.77 -7.33
CA LYS A 260 -29.79 13.79 -8.17
C LYS A 260 -29.08 13.21 -9.41
N SER A 261 -28.69 11.93 -9.38
CA SER A 261 -27.76 11.36 -10.38
C SER A 261 -28.22 10.06 -11.05
N ASN A 262 -29.40 9.54 -10.71
CA ASN A 262 -29.92 8.25 -11.21
C ASN A 262 -28.93 7.07 -11.07
N THR A 263 -28.05 7.17 -10.07
CA THR A 263 -27.01 6.19 -9.72
C THR A 263 -27.34 5.49 -8.40
N LEU A 264 -26.77 4.30 -8.17
CA LEU A 264 -26.89 3.62 -6.87
C LEU A 264 -26.32 4.50 -5.75
N ILE A 265 -26.90 4.42 -4.55
CA ILE A 265 -26.38 5.10 -3.36
C ILE A 265 -24.92 4.64 -3.15
N PRO A 266 -23.94 5.54 -3.02
CA PRO A 266 -22.58 5.18 -2.66
C PRO A 266 -22.57 4.28 -1.42
N SER A 267 -21.87 3.15 -1.47
CA SER A 267 -21.80 2.21 -0.33
C SER A 267 -21.26 2.88 0.93
N PHE A 268 -20.35 3.86 0.77
CA PHE A 268 -19.90 4.69 1.88
C PHE A 268 -21.05 5.37 2.63
N ILE A 269 -22.08 5.90 1.95
CA ILE A 269 -23.23 6.54 2.61
C ILE A 269 -24.08 5.52 3.38
N LEU A 270 -24.10 4.26 2.95
CA LEU A 270 -24.87 3.20 3.61
C LEU A 270 -24.23 2.81 4.96
N SER A 271 -22.90 2.77 5.05
CA SER A 271 -22.18 2.52 6.31
C SER A 271 -21.93 3.79 7.13
N HIS A 272 -21.86 4.96 6.49
CA HIS A 272 -21.63 6.29 7.06
C HIS A 272 -22.76 7.25 6.68
N PRO A 273 -23.91 7.24 7.39
CA PRO A 273 -25.05 8.06 7.04
C PRO A 273 -24.70 9.56 6.96
N LEU A 274 -24.77 10.11 5.74
CA LEU A 274 -24.53 11.54 5.50
C LEU A 274 -25.80 12.34 5.82
N THR A 275 -25.68 13.35 6.68
CA THR A 275 -26.81 14.16 7.15
C THR A 275 -26.50 15.65 6.99
N ALA A 276 -27.54 16.47 6.81
CA ALA A 276 -27.38 17.92 6.69
C ALA A 276 -26.64 18.53 7.90
N ASP A 277 -26.90 18.00 9.11
CA ASP A 277 -26.20 18.40 10.34
C ASP A 277 -24.69 18.19 10.25
N ARG A 278 -24.24 17.02 9.76
CA ARG A 278 -22.80 16.72 9.61
C ARG A 278 -22.12 17.68 8.63
N ILE A 279 -22.78 17.96 7.50
CA ILE A 279 -22.28 18.91 6.50
C ILE A 279 -22.17 20.31 7.11
N SER A 280 -23.19 20.75 7.84
CA SER A 280 -23.21 22.05 8.51
C SER A 280 -22.14 22.15 9.60
N GLU A 281 -21.98 21.10 10.42
CA GLU A 281 -20.99 21.04 11.48
C GLU A 281 -19.57 21.06 10.93
N ALA A 282 -19.26 20.24 9.91
CA ALA A 282 -17.95 20.22 9.26
C ALA A 282 -17.60 21.61 8.68
N ARG A 283 -18.55 22.28 8.02
CA ARG A 283 -18.36 23.66 7.52
C ARG A 283 -18.11 24.66 8.64
N ALA A 284 -18.82 24.56 9.76
CA ALA A 284 -18.59 25.44 10.91
C ALA A 284 -17.20 25.22 11.53
N ARG A 285 -16.74 23.97 11.60
CA ARG A 285 -15.42 23.59 12.15
C ARG A 285 -14.25 24.07 11.31
N VAL A 286 -14.39 24.13 9.98
CA VAL A 286 -13.37 24.74 9.13
C VAL A 286 -12.96 26.14 9.64
N ALA A 287 -13.91 26.94 10.14
CA ALA A 287 -13.61 28.27 10.67
C ALA A 287 -12.75 28.26 11.94
N THR A 288 -12.78 27.18 12.74
CA THR A 288 -11.97 27.07 13.97
C THR A 288 -10.50 26.80 13.68
N TYR A 289 -10.18 26.13 12.57
CA TYR A 289 -8.79 25.85 12.15
C TYR A 289 -8.14 27.03 11.40
N LYS A 290 -8.95 27.94 10.83
CA LYS A 290 -8.47 29.08 10.01
C LYS A 290 -7.71 30.16 10.79
N ARG A 291 -7.71 30.15 12.13
CA ARG A 291 -6.99 31.15 12.95
C ARG A 291 -5.47 30.92 13.03
N ASP A 292 -4.99 29.70 12.78
CA ASP A 292 -3.56 29.36 12.82
C ASP A 292 -2.90 29.31 11.42
N SER A 293 -3.71 29.38 10.35
CA SER A 293 -3.28 28.98 9.00
C SER A 293 -3.05 30.14 8.01
N GLN A 294 -3.56 31.35 8.24
CA GLN A 294 -3.53 32.42 7.22
C GLN A 294 -2.11 32.95 6.91
N ALA A 295 -1.23 33.04 7.90
CA ALA A 295 0.17 33.44 7.67
C ALA A 295 1.00 32.33 6.99
N ASN A 296 0.68 31.06 7.24
CA ASN A 296 1.38 29.90 6.67
C ASN A 296 0.90 29.57 5.24
N MET A 297 -0.38 29.79 4.93
CA MET A 297 -0.98 29.51 3.61
C MET A 297 -0.47 30.44 2.49
N ALA A 298 0.00 31.64 2.83
CA ALA A 298 0.59 32.57 1.86
C ALA A 298 2.08 32.30 1.58
N SER A 299 2.72 31.36 2.31
CA SER A 299 4.14 31.07 2.13
C SER A 299 4.40 30.32 0.82
N ASN A 300 5.55 30.60 0.19
CA ASN A 300 6.03 29.85 -0.99
C ASN A 300 6.12 28.33 -0.71
N ARG A 301 6.41 27.95 0.54
CA ARG A 301 6.44 26.55 0.98
C ARG A 301 5.07 25.91 0.88
N TYR A 302 4.01 26.56 1.38
CA TYR A 302 2.65 26.03 1.28
C TYR A 302 2.22 25.86 -0.18
N GLN A 303 2.47 26.86 -1.02
CA GLN A 303 2.16 26.78 -2.45
C GLN A 303 2.90 25.62 -3.13
N SER A 304 4.18 25.39 -2.81
CA SER A 304 4.93 24.25 -3.36
C SER A 304 4.36 22.89 -2.92
N ILE A 305 3.91 22.76 -1.68
CA ILE A 305 3.29 21.53 -1.18
C ILE A 305 1.97 21.28 -1.90
N GLN A 306 1.16 22.32 -2.09
CA GLN A 306 -0.12 22.17 -2.80
C GLN A 306 0.06 21.82 -4.27
N GLN A 307 1.07 22.37 -4.95
CA GLN A 307 1.43 21.97 -6.30
C GLN A 307 1.88 20.51 -6.37
N GLN A 308 2.71 20.06 -5.43
CA GLN A 308 3.14 18.65 -5.35
C GLN A 308 1.96 17.71 -5.11
N ARG A 309 1.03 18.07 -4.22
CA ARG A 309 -0.18 17.29 -3.94
C ARG A 309 -1.12 17.23 -5.14
N ALA A 310 -1.30 18.35 -5.85
CA ALA A 310 -2.08 18.38 -7.08
C ALA A 310 -1.48 17.44 -8.15
N GLN A 311 -0.15 17.51 -8.36
CA GLN A 311 0.54 16.61 -9.28
C GLN A 311 0.43 15.13 -8.87
N LEU A 312 0.58 14.83 -7.58
CA LEU A 312 0.44 13.48 -7.05
C LEU A 312 -1.00 12.97 -7.22
N PHE A 313 -1.99 13.82 -6.94
CA PHE A 313 -3.40 13.49 -7.12
C PHE A 313 -3.73 13.15 -8.58
N GLU A 314 -3.28 13.96 -9.53
CA GLU A 314 -3.48 13.65 -10.95
C GLU A 314 -2.88 12.29 -11.32
N GLN A 315 -1.67 12.00 -10.84
CA GLN A 315 -1.02 10.71 -11.08
C GLN A 315 -1.82 9.56 -10.44
N ILE A 316 -2.19 9.65 -9.17
CA ILE A 316 -3.00 8.65 -8.46
C ILE A 316 -4.32 8.41 -9.19
N GLN A 317 -5.06 9.48 -9.50
CA GLN A 317 -6.39 9.38 -10.11
C GLN A 317 -6.32 8.71 -11.49
N TRP A 318 -5.42 9.16 -12.37
CA TRP A 318 -5.34 8.58 -13.72
C TRP A 318 -4.76 7.17 -13.72
N ARG A 319 -3.82 6.87 -12.81
CA ARG A 319 -3.28 5.52 -12.60
C ARG A 319 -4.36 4.56 -12.11
N ALA A 320 -5.16 5.00 -11.14
CA ALA A 320 -6.27 4.26 -10.57
C ALA A 320 -7.38 4.04 -11.62
N ARG A 321 -7.74 5.08 -12.39
CA ARG A 321 -8.70 4.95 -13.51
C ARG A 321 -8.27 3.92 -14.53
N TYR A 322 -6.98 3.92 -14.90
CA TYR A 322 -6.43 2.98 -15.86
C TYR A 322 -6.51 1.53 -15.36
N TYR A 323 -5.95 1.23 -14.18
CA TYR A 323 -5.99 -0.13 -13.62
C TYR A 323 -7.38 -0.56 -13.14
N GLY A 324 -8.26 0.39 -12.84
CA GLY A 324 -9.66 0.14 -12.51
C GLY A 324 -10.58 -0.02 -13.71
N TYR A 325 -10.05 0.02 -14.94
CA TYR A 325 -10.83 -0.05 -16.18
C TYR A 325 -11.98 0.98 -16.22
N LEU A 326 -11.71 2.19 -15.72
CA LEU A 326 -12.65 3.31 -15.72
C LEU A 326 -12.50 4.22 -16.94
N VAL A 327 -11.38 4.08 -17.65
CA VAL A 327 -11.03 4.85 -18.85
C VAL A 327 -10.57 3.91 -19.94
N ASN A 328 -10.91 4.23 -21.18
CA ASN A 328 -10.38 3.56 -22.37
C ASN A 328 -9.22 4.37 -22.97
N LYS A 329 -8.68 3.89 -24.10
CA LYS A 329 -7.58 4.56 -24.81
C LYS A 329 -7.94 6.00 -25.21
N ALA A 330 -9.14 6.25 -25.73
CA ALA A 330 -9.54 7.58 -26.19
C ALA A 330 -9.65 8.57 -25.02
N ASP A 331 -10.15 8.12 -23.86
CA ASP A 331 -10.19 8.93 -22.64
C ASP A 331 -8.77 9.30 -22.18
N LEU A 332 -7.84 8.34 -22.22
CA LEU A 332 -6.44 8.55 -21.89
C LEU A 332 -5.76 9.52 -22.87
N GLU A 333 -5.99 9.36 -24.18
CA GLU A 333 -5.48 10.28 -25.21
C GLU A 333 -6.03 11.69 -25.04
N GLN A 334 -7.31 11.83 -24.70
CA GLN A 334 -7.93 13.12 -24.45
C GLN A 334 -7.38 13.77 -23.18
N GLY A 335 -7.26 13.02 -22.08
CA GLY A 335 -6.70 13.51 -20.83
C GLY A 335 -5.22 13.90 -20.96
N ALA A 336 -4.43 13.14 -21.73
CA ALA A 336 -3.00 13.37 -21.92
C ALA A 336 -2.69 14.71 -22.61
N LYS A 337 -3.67 15.34 -23.29
CA LYS A 337 -3.52 16.67 -23.89
C LYS A 337 -3.30 17.77 -22.85
N THR A 338 -3.87 17.63 -21.66
CA THR A 338 -3.88 18.70 -20.65
C THR A 338 -3.39 18.25 -19.26
N ASN A 339 -3.30 16.95 -19.01
CA ASN A 339 -2.98 16.40 -17.69
C ASN A 339 -1.75 15.47 -17.75
N LYS A 340 -0.75 15.75 -16.91
CA LYS A 340 0.50 14.97 -16.88
C LYS A 340 0.28 13.56 -16.31
N GLY A 341 -0.58 13.40 -15.32
CA GLY A 341 -0.97 12.09 -14.79
C GLY A 341 -1.63 11.21 -15.84
N ALA A 342 -2.54 11.78 -16.64
CA ALA A 342 -3.17 11.10 -17.77
C ALA A 342 -2.15 10.66 -18.83
N LYS A 343 -1.16 11.52 -19.11
CA LYS A 343 -0.08 11.19 -20.06
C LYS A 343 0.77 10.02 -19.57
N LEU A 344 1.14 9.97 -18.28
CA LEU A 344 1.83 8.82 -17.69
C LEU A 344 0.96 7.55 -17.72
N ALA A 345 -0.34 7.65 -17.44
CA ALA A 345 -1.26 6.53 -17.56
C ALA A 345 -1.39 6.02 -19.01
N LEU A 346 -1.42 6.92 -20.00
CA LEU A 346 -1.41 6.57 -21.42
C LEU A 346 -0.11 5.90 -21.86
N ILE A 347 1.04 6.37 -21.35
CA ILE A 347 2.32 5.69 -21.58
C ILE A 347 2.26 4.26 -21.03
N ASN A 348 1.72 4.06 -19.84
CA ASN A 348 1.55 2.72 -19.29
C ASN A 348 0.57 1.86 -20.08
N TYR A 349 -0.53 2.42 -20.59
CA TYR A 349 -1.38 1.73 -21.55
C TYR A 349 -0.57 1.22 -22.74
N TYR A 350 0.29 2.06 -23.32
CA TYR A 350 1.15 1.64 -24.44
C TYR A 350 2.16 0.56 -24.07
N LEU A 351 2.75 0.63 -22.86
CA LEU A 351 3.66 -0.39 -22.37
C LEU A 351 2.95 -1.74 -22.18
N ASP A 352 1.77 -1.74 -21.58
CA ASP A 352 1.00 -2.97 -21.33
C ASP A 352 0.49 -3.61 -22.62
N ASN A 353 0.28 -2.80 -23.67
CA ASN A 353 -0.12 -3.25 -25.01
C ASN A 353 1.06 -3.47 -25.98
N ALA A 354 2.31 -3.53 -25.48
CA ALA A 354 3.52 -3.75 -26.28
C ALA A 354 3.70 -2.74 -27.44
N GLN A 355 3.38 -1.47 -27.20
CA GLN A 355 3.52 -0.35 -28.15
C GLN A 355 4.63 0.63 -27.70
N PRO A 356 5.91 0.19 -27.57
CA PRO A 356 6.97 1.00 -26.97
C PRO A 356 7.33 2.26 -27.78
N LYS A 357 7.08 2.27 -29.10
CA LYS A 357 7.29 3.47 -29.93
C LYS A 357 6.34 4.61 -29.57
N ALA A 358 5.06 4.29 -29.33
CA ALA A 358 4.07 5.28 -28.91
C ALA A 358 4.36 5.80 -27.50
N ALA A 359 4.74 4.89 -26.58
CA ALA A 359 5.20 5.24 -25.24
C ALA A 359 6.40 6.20 -25.27
N GLN A 360 7.42 5.92 -26.08
CA GLN A 360 8.64 6.73 -26.18
C GLN A 360 8.37 8.18 -26.58
N SER A 361 7.45 8.41 -27.53
CA SER A 361 7.13 9.76 -28.01
C SER A 361 6.54 10.63 -26.91
N LEU A 362 5.70 10.08 -26.04
CA LEU A 362 5.07 10.82 -24.96
C LEU A 362 6.00 11.02 -23.75
N LEU A 363 6.95 10.10 -23.57
CA LEU A 363 7.84 10.12 -22.41
C LEU A 363 8.86 11.28 -22.46
N GLN A 364 9.15 11.81 -23.65
CA GLN A 364 10.05 12.96 -23.84
C GLN A 364 9.62 14.19 -23.02
N ASP A 365 8.32 14.37 -22.81
CA ASP A 365 7.76 15.46 -21.99
C ASP A 365 8.19 15.39 -20.51
N PHE A 366 8.73 14.25 -20.08
CA PHE A 366 9.19 13.97 -18.72
C PHE A 366 10.72 13.86 -18.61
N ASP A 367 11.49 14.17 -19.66
CA ASP A 367 12.95 14.01 -19.66
C ASP A 367 13.62 14.73 -18.49
N LYS A 368 13.18 15.95 -18.16
CA LYS A 368 13.68 16.69 -16.99
C LYS A 368 13.41 15.92 -15.70
N ASP A 369 12.18 15.46 -15.51
CA ASP A 369 11.74 14.76 -14.30
C ASP A 369 12.47 13.41 -14.13
N ILE A 370 12.75 12.72 -15.24
CA ILE A 370 13.50 11.45 -15.28
C ILE A 370 14.98 11.67 -14.98
N ASN A 371 15.58 12.74 -15.53
CA ASN A 371 16.99 13.03 -15.36
C ASN A 371 17.31 13.53 -13.95
N THR A 372 16.42 14.33 -13.35
CA THR A 372 16.58 14.84 -11.97
C THR A 372 16.00 13.89 -10.92
N LEU A 373 15.33 12.81 -11.33
CA LEU A 373 14.59 11.89 -10.47
C LEU A 373 13.44 12.53 -9.69
N ALA A 374 12.99 13.74 -10.10
CA ALA A 374 11.99 14.52 -9.38
C ALA A 374 10.58 13.89 -9.41
N ASN A 375 10.29 13.03 -10.39
CA ASN A 375 9.03 12.31 -10.48
C ASN A 375 9.27 10.78 -10.48
N PRO A 376 9.09 10.10 -9.33
CA PRO A 376 9.29 8.65 -9.25
C PRO A 376 8.43 7.84 -10.24
N LEU A 377 7.20 8.25 -10.53
CA LEU A 377 6.36 7.54 -11.51
C LEU A 377 6.93 7.64 -12.93
N ALA A 378 7.40 8.82 -13.33
CA ALA A 378 8.04 9.01 -14.63
C ALA A 378 9.31 8.17 -14.75
N VAL A 379 10.13 8.11 -13.69
CA VAL A 379 11.34 7.29 -13.64
C VAL A 379 11.03 5.79 -13.75
N VAL A 380 10.04 5.31 -13.00
CA VAL A 380 9.56 3.92 -13.09
C VAL A 380 9.07 3.61 -14.50
N THR A 381 8.26 4.49 -15.08
CA THR A 381 7.70 4.35 -16.43
C THR A 381 8.81 4.30 -17.49
N PHE A 382 9.82 5.17 -17.36
CA PHE A 382 11.01 5.15 -18.21
C PHE A 382 11.76 3.82 -18.11
N SER A 383 12.00 3.32 -16.90
CA SER A 383 12.71 2.05 -16.71
C SER A 383 11.93 0.86 -17.29
N GLN A 384 10.61 0.85 -17.17
CA GLN A 384 9.77 -0.17 -17.81
C GLN A 384 9.90 -0.13 -19.34
N LEU A 385 9.84 1.06 -19.94
CA LEU A 385 10.04 1.26 -21.38
C LEU A 385 11.42 0.81 -21.84
N ALA A 386 12.48 1.25 -21.16
CA ALA A 386 13.85 0.88 -21.47
C ALA A 386 14.04 -0.64 -21.43
N ALA A 387 13.49 -1.32 -20.41
CA ALA A 387 13.53 -2.77 -20.33
C ALA A 387 12.78 -3.46 -21.49
N GLN A 388 11.60 -2.97 -21.87
CA GLN A 388 10.84 -3.48 -23.03
C GLN A 388 11.58 -3.30 -24.36
N GLN A 389 12.38 -2.24 -24.50
CA GLN A 389 13.21 -1.98 -25.67
C GLN A 389 14.53 -2.79 -25.67
N GLY A 390 14.79 -3.61 -24.64
CA GLY A 390 16.03 -4.38 -24.50
C GLY A 390 17.17 -3.64 -23.80
N ASN A 391 16.97 -2.37 -23.42
CA ASN A 391 17.94 -1.55 -22.68
C ASN A 391 17.89 -1.85 -21.17
N VAL A 392 18.05 -3.12 -20.81
CA VAL A 392 17.82 -3.64 -19.44
C VAL A 392 18.79 -3.03 -18.43
N ASP A 393 20.06 -2.82 -18.79
CA ASP A 393 21.04 -2.19 -17.89
C ASP A 393 20.69 -0.74 -17.58
N VAL A 394 20.21 0.00 -18.57
CA VAL A 394 19.75 1.38 -18.40
C VAL A 394 18.56 1.43 -17.44
N ALA A 395 17.60 0.52 -17.63
CA ALA A 395 16.43 0.42 -16.78
C ALA A 395 16.78 0.13 -15.32
N ILE A 396 17.66 -0.85 -15.08
CA ILE A 396 18.14 -1.24 -13.75
C ILE A 396 18.91 -0.09 -13.10
N ALA A 397 19.89 0.49 -13.81
CA ALA A 397 20.71 1.58 -13.29
C ALA A 397 19.84 2.77 -12.88
N LYS A 398 18.82 3.10 -13.68
CA LYS A 398 17.91 4.20 -13.39
C LYS A 398 17.03 3.93 -12.14
N LEU A 399 16.52 2.73 -11.96
CA LEU A 399 15.79 2.37 -10.74
C LEU A 399 16.71 2.31 -9.51
N GLN A 400 17.96 1.88 -9.65
CA GLN A 400 18.95 1.91 -8.56
C GLN A 400 19.28 3.34 -8.14
N GLN A 401 19.42 4.27 -9.11
CA GLN A 401 19.56 5.69 -8.81
C GLN A 401 18.35 6.21 -8.03
N LEU A 402 17.14 5.85 -8.45
CA LEU A 402 15.90 6.23 -7.75
C LEU A 402 15.86 5.68 -6.32
N ALA A 403 16.22 4.41 -6.12
CA ALA A 403 16.28 3.78 -4.80
C ALA A 403 17.31 4.44 -3.87
N SER A 404 18.41 4.97 -4.41
CA SER A 404 19.40 5.70 -3.62
C SER A 404 18.90 7.08 -3.16
N VAL A 405 18.04 7.73 -3.95
CA VAL A 405 17.45 9.04 -3.60
C VAL A 405 16.22 8.88 -2.68
N TYR A 406 15.42 7.84 -2.92
CA TYR A 406 14.20 7.53 -2.19
C TYR A 406 14.27 6.12 -1.57
N PRO A 407 15.15 5.88 -0.58
CA PRO A 407 15.33 4.55 0.02
C PRO A 407 14.11 4.04 0.77
N GLU A 408 13.19 4.92 1.16
CA GLU A 408 11.91 4.58 1.80
C GLU A 408 10.87 4.01 0.83
N ARG A 409 11.09 4.16 -0.48
CA ARG A 409 10.15 3.70 -1.50
C ARG A 409 10.30 2.20 -1.73
N THR A 410 9.28 1.47 -1.28
CA THR A 410 9.28 0.02 -1.37
C THR A 410 8.80 -0.50 -2.73
N ASP A 411 8.19 0.34 -3.57
CA ASP A 411 7.82 0.01 -4.96
C ASP A 411 9.04 -0.15 -5.88
N VAL A 412 10.15 0.53 -5.61
CA VAL A 412 11.33 0.46 -6.48
C VAL A 412 11.99 -0.93 -6.49
N PRO A 413 12.24 -1.59 -5.34
CA PRO A 413 12.65 -3.00 -5.31
C PRO A 413 11.69 -3.94 -6.05
N ARG A 414 10.39 -3.66 -6.02
CA ARG A 414 9.35 -4.44 -6.70
C ARG A 414 9.49 -4.32 -8.23
N TYR A 415 9.65 -3.10 -8.76
CA TYR A 415 9.92 -2.91 -10.19
C TYR A 415 11.28 -3.47 -10.62
N LEU A 416 12.33 -3.31 -9.81
CA LEU A 416 13.64 -3.93 -10.08
C LEU A 416 13.51 -5.45 -10.19
N SER A 417 12.77 -6.07 -9.28
CA SER A 417 12.56 -7.52 -9.30
C SER A 417 11.79 -8.00 -10.52
N ASP A 418 10.79 -7.25 -10.99
CA ASP A 418 10.11 -7.55 -12.26
C ASP A 418 11.08 -7.49 -13.44
N ILE A 419 11.95 -6.48 -13.48
CA ILE A 419 12.91 -6.34 -14.58
C ILE A 419 13.92 -7.48 -14.59
N TYR A 420 14.46 -7.85 -13.42
CA TYR A 420 15.36 -8.98 -13.27
C TYR A 420 14.70 -10.30 -13.69
N LEU A 421 13.49 -10.58 -13.22
CA LEU A 421 12.81 -11.84 -13.50
C LEU A 421 12.33 -11.95 -14.95
N LYS A 422 11.85 -10.85 -15.55
CA LYS A 422 11.25 -10.86 -16.89
C LYS A 422 12.26 -10.69 -18.02
N TYR A 423 13.21 -9.76 -17.88
CA TYR A 423 14.10 -9.39 -19.00
C TYR A 423 15.54 -9.90 -18.83
N ARG A 424 15.89 -10.47 -17.67
CA ARG A 424 17.21 -11.08 -17.41
C ARG A 424 17.13 -12.31 -16.50
N PRO A 425 16.41 -13.40 -16.86
CA PRO A 425 16.20 -14.54 -15.98
C PRO A 425 17.47 -15.41 -15.83
N THR A 426 18.46 -14.94 -15.06
CA THR A 426 19.70 -15.66 -14.73
C THR A 426 19.75 -16.04 -13.25
N ALA A 427 20.64 -16.96 -12.87
CA ALA A 427 20.89 -17.28 -11.45
C ALA A 427 21.28 -16.03 -10.63
N GLU A 428 22.11 -15.14 -11.22
CA GLU A 428 22.49 -13.88 -10.60
C GLU A 428 21.27 -12.98 -10.33
N SER A 429 20.37 -12.84 -11.31
CA SER A 429 19.12 -12.10 -11.13
C SER A 429 18.25 -12.69 -10.03
N GLY A 430 18.16 -14.03 -9.95
CA GLY A 430 17.47 -14.71 -8.86
C GLY A 430 18.05 -14.33 -7.49
N GLN A 431 19.38 -14.31 -7.36
CA GLN A 431 20.05 -13.90 -6.12
C GLN A 431 19.79 -12.42 -5.78
N LYS A 432 19.83 -11.52 -6.77
CA LYS A 432 19.52 -10.10 -6.59
C LYS A 432 18.08 -9.88 -6.14
N VAL A 433 17.13 -10.61 -6.71
CA VAL A 433 15.71 -10.52 -6.30
C VAL A 433 15.53 -10.99 -4.86
N LEU A 434 16.16 -12.11 -4.46
CA LEU A 434 16.12 -12.55 -3.05
C LEU A 434 16.69 -11.47 -2.11
N ALA A 435 17.84 -10.89 -2.45
CA ALA A 435 18.46 -9.85 -1.63
C ALA A 435 17.59 -8.58 -1.51
N LEU A 436 16.89 -8.20 -2.57
CA LEU A 436 15.99 -7.04 -2.58
C LEU A 436 14.71 -7.29 -1.77
N LEU A 437 14.10 -8.47 -1.89
CA LEU A 437 12.74 -8.70 -1.42
C LEU A 437 12.64 -9.45 -0.08
N GLN A 438 13.65 -10.23 0.32
CA GLN A 438 13.62 -10.93 1.62
C GLN A 438 13.54 -9.98 2.84
N PRO A 439 14.23 -8.82 2.86
CA PRO A 439 14.05 -7.86 3.95
C PRO A 439 12.61 -7.32 3.98
N LEU A 440 12.05 -6.99 2.82
CA LEU A 440 10.69 -6.48 2.70
C LEU A 440 9.65 -7.53 3.11
N SER A 441 9.86 -8.82 2.79
CA SER A 441 8.93 -9.89 3.18
C SER A 441 8.95 -10.16 4.69
N LYS A 442 10.00 -9.74 5.41
CA LYS A 442 10.04 -9.77 6.88
C LYS A 442 9.31 -8.57 7.48
N GLN A 443 9.43 -7.40 6.86
CA GLN A 443 8.75 -6.18 7.29
C GLN A 443 7.25 -6.23 7.03
N ASN A 444 6.85 -6.70 5.84
CA ASN A 444 5.46 -6.90 5.46
C ASN A 444 5.26 -8.35 4.98
N PRO A 445 5.05 -9.31 5.90
CA PRO A 445 4.85 -10.71 5.55
C PRO A 445 3.52 -10.97 4.86
N ARG A 446 2.65 -9.97 4.70
CA ARG A 446 1.28 -10.09 4.16
C ARG A 446 1.18 -9.69 2.69
N ASP A 447 2.27 -9.17 2.12
CA ASP A 447 2.32 -8.79 0.70
C ASP A 447 2.49 -10.03 -0.18
N VAL A 448 1.40 -10.45 -0.82
CA VAL A 448 1.35 -11.58 -1.76
C VAL A 448 2.34 -11.41 -2.91
N MET A 449 2.53 -10.19 -3.41
CA MET A 449 3.39 -9.93 -4.56
C MET A 449 4.86 -10.15 -4.22
N LEU A 450 5.30 -9.87 -2.99
CA LEU A 450 6.65 -10.20 -2.55
C LEU A 450 6.88 -11.72 -2.59
N TRP A 451 5.92 -12.50 -2.09
CA TRP A 451 6.02 -13.96 -2.07
C TRP A 451 6.04 -14.57 -3.46
N ASP A 452 5.20 -14.10 -4.38
CA ASP A 452 5.17 -14.58 -5.77
C ASP A 452 6.52 -14.34 -6.47
N ARG A 453 7.17 -13.20 -6.22
CA ARG A 453 8.49 -12.89 -6.80
C ARG A 453 9.63 -13.64 -6.13
N LEU A 454 9.59 -13.82 -4.81
CA LEU A 454 10.55 -14.66 -4.08
C LEU A 454 10.48 -16.13 -4.52
N GLN A 455 9.26 -16.62 -4.78
CA GLN A 455 9.03 -17.94 -5.38
C GLN A 455 9.70 -18.03 -6.75
N GLN A 456 9.42 -17.09 -7.66
CA GLN A 456 10.02 -17.08 -9.00
C GLN A 456 11.55 -17.02 -8.97
N ALA A 457 12.11 -16.18 -8.09
CA ALA A 457 13.56 -16.08 -7.90
C ALA A 457 14.17 -17.40 -7.41
N SER A 458 13.51 -18.08 -6.47
CA SER A 458 13.96 -19.38 -5.97
C SER A 458 13.84 -20.49 -7.01
N GLN A 459 12.78 -20.47 -7.81
CA GLN A 459 12.63 -21.40 -8.93
C GLN A 459 13.75 -21.21 -9.95
N LEU A 460 14.10 -19.95 -10.25
CA LEU A 460 15.17 -19.62 -11.16
C LEU A 460 16.53 -20.13 -10.66
N LEU A 461 16.82 -19.95 -9.37
CA LEU A 461 18.03 -20.50 -8.74
C LEU A 461 18.02 -22.04 -8.76
N ALA A 462 16.90 -22.69 -8.42
CA ALA A 462 16.79 -24.15 -8.46
C ALA A 462 17.06 -24.74 -9.85
N LYS A 463 16.74 -24.02 -10.94
CA LYS A 463 17.03 -24.45 -12.31
C LYS A 463 18.52 -24.41 -12.67
N HIS A 464 19.31 -23.57 -12.01
CA HIS A 464 20.71 -23.30 -12.35
C HIS A 464 21.73 -23.82 -11.32
N ARG A 465 21.26 -24.35 -10.19
CA ARG A 465 22.09 -24.96 -9.14
C ARG A 465 22.00 -26.49 -9.19
N SER A 466 22.88 -27.17 -8.46
CA SER A 466 22.91 -28.63 -8.34
C SER A 466 23.04 -29.09 -6.88
N GLY A 467 22.79 -30.38 -6.63
CA GLY A 467 22.93 -31.00 -5.31
C GLY A 467 22.07 -30.35 -4.22
N ASN A 468 22.66 -30.18 -3.03
CA ASN A 468 21.97 -29.62 -1.86
C ASN A 468 21.48 -28.19 -2.10
N GLU A 469 22.22 -27.38 -2.86
CA GLU A 469 21.82 -25.99 -3.14
C GLU A 469 20.53 -25.95 -3.98
N GLN A 470 20.44 -26.79 -5.02
CA GLN A 470 19.22 -26.96 -5.79
C GLN A 470 18.04 -27.38 -4.89
N LEU A 471 18.26 -28.35 -4.01
CA LEU A 471 17.22 -28.85 -3.11
C LEU A 471 16.74 -27.76 -2.14
N ILE A 472 17.63 -26.95 -1.58
CA ILE A 472 17.31 -25.79 -0.73
C ILE A 472 16.42 -24.79 -1.48
N HIS A 473 16.75 -24.47 -2.74
CA HIS A 473 15.93 -23.55 -3.54
C HIS A 473 14.57 -24.15 -3.92
N ARG A 474 14.46 -25.46 -4.13
CA ARG A 474 13.16 -26.14 -4.31
C ARG A 474 12.31 -26.09 -3.04
N ILE A 475 12.92 -26.28 -1.86
CA ILE A 475 12.24 -26.13 -0.57
C ILE A 475 11.76 -24.68 -0.39
N ASN A 476 12.62 -23.69 -0.64
CA ASN A 476 12.24 -22.28 -0.53
C ASN A 476 11.17 -21.87 -1.53
N THR A 477 11.19 -22.42 -2.75
CA THR A 477 10.10 -22.24 -3.72
C THR A 477 8.76 -22.64 -3.14
N LEU A 478 8.67 -23.83 -2.54
CA LEU A 478 7.44 -24.32 -1.93
C LEU A 478 7.04 -23.51 -0.70
N ARG A 479 8.00 -23.08 0.12
CA ARG A 479 7.74 -22.20 1.27
C ARG A 479 7.17 -20.85 0.83
N TYR A 480 7.80 -20.17 -0.13
CA TYR A 480 7.32 -18.88 -0.62
C TYR A 480 5.96 -19.01 -1.31
N ARG A 481 5.73 -20.08 -2.08
CA ARG A 481 4.41 -20.41 -2.62
C ARG A 481 3.36 -20.52 -1.51
N ALA A 482 3.66 -21.27 -0.44
CA ALA A 482 2.74 -21.46 0.67
C ALA A 482 2.37 -20.15 1.39
N TYR A 483 3.30 -19.20 1.51
CA TYR A 483 2.97 -17.87 2.05
C TYR A 483 2.06 -17.07 1.11
N GLY A 484 2.29 -17.14 -0.20
CA GLY A 484 1.37 -16.57 -1.19
C GLY A 484 -0.03 -17.17 -1.08
N GLU A 485 -0.11 -18.49 -1.04
CA GLU A 485 -1.35 -19.27 -0.86
C GLU A 485 -2.06 -18.91 0.46
N LEU A 486 -1.34 -18.82 1.58
CA LEU A 486 -1.87 -18.39 2.88
C LEU A 486 -2.59 -17.04 2.76
N TRP A 487 -1.92 -16.05 2.17
CA TRP A 487 -2.47 -14.70 2.07
C TRP A 487 -3.52 -14.53 0.97
N ARG A 488 -3.58 -15.45 0.00
CA ARG A 488 -4.69 -15.59 -0.97
C ARG A 488 -5.89 -16.38 -0.43
N ASN A 489 -5.86 -16.82 0.83
CA ASN A 489 -6.89 -17.67 1.44
C ASN A 489 -6.97 -19.09 0.83
N GLU A 490 -5.90 -19.56 0.20
CA GLU A 490 -5.72 -20.90 -0.37
C GLU A 490 -5.11 -21.83 0.70
N LEU A 491 -5.73 -21.90 1.88
CA LEU A 491 -5.10 -22.47 3.10
C LEU A 491 -4.76 -23.96 2.99
N LYS A 492 -5.57 -24.74 2.28
CA LYS A 492 -5.30 -26.16 2.03
C LYS A 492 -4.09 -26.37 1.13
N ASP A 493 -3.94 -25.52 0.12
CA ASP A 493 -2.81 -25.56 -0.80
C ASP A 493 -1.54 -25.13 -0.08
N ALA A 494 -1.61 -24.11 0.77
CA ALA A 494 -0.49 -23.69 1.62
C ALA A 494 0.03 -24.82 2.53
N VAL A 495 -0.86 -25.58 3.18
CA VAL A 495 -0.47 -26.76 3.97
C VAL A 495 0.18 -27.83 3.08
N THR A 496 -0.36 -28.04 1.89
CA THR A 496 0.16 -29.01 0.92
C THR A 496 1.57 -28.64 0.47
N SER A 497 1.78 -27.39 0.06
CA SER A 497 3.08 -26.81 -0.32
C SER A 497 4.11 -26.95 0.80
N LEU A 498 3.76 -26.64 2.05
CA LEU A 498 4.66 -26.80 3.20
C LEU A 498 4.95 -28.27 3.53
N THR A 499 3.98 -29.16 3.38
CA THR A 499 4.17 -30.60 3.59
C THR A 499 5.12 -31.19 2.56
N GLN A 500 5.00 -30.77 1.29
CA GLN A 500 5.96 -31.12 0.24
C GLN A 500 7.35 -30.56 0.54
N ALA A 501 7.45 -29.30 1.00
CA ALA A 501 8.71 -28.69 1.41
C ALA A 501 9.38 -29.48 2.54
N LYS A 502 8.60 -29.93 3.53
CA LYS A 502 9.06 -30.79 4.64
C LYS A 502 9.54 -32.15 4.15
N SER A 503 8.87 -32.75 3.16
CA SER A 503 9.31 -34.00 2.56
C SER A 503 10.69 -33.86 1.89
N LEU A 504 10.89 -32.77 1.12
CA LEU A 504 12.18 -32.47 0.50
C LEU A 504 13.28 -32.16 1.54
N ALA A 505 12.95 -31.43 2.62
CA ALA A 505 13.90 -31.08 3.67
C ALA A 505 14.50 -32.31 4.37
N LYS A 506 13.77 -33.43 4.46
CA LYS A 506 14.28 -34.69 5.03
C LYS A 506 15.46 -35.29 4.24
N GLN A 507 15.64 -34.90 2.98
CA GLN A 507 16.74 -35.38 2.13
C GLN A 507 18.05 -34.60 2.37
N LEU A 508 18.00 -33.44 3.04
CA LEU A 508 19.19 -32.65 3.36
C LEU A 508 19.90 -33.19 4.62
N PRO A 509 21.24 -33.11 4.68
CA PRO A 509 21.97 -33.28 5.92
C PRO A 509 21.67 -32.12 6.89
N SER A 510 21.75 -32.37 8.21
CA SER A 510 21.60 -31.34 9.25
C SER A 510 20.32 -30.49 9.13
N ASN A 511 19.17 -31.15 8.95
CA ASN A 511 17.89 -30.53 8.59
C ASN A 511 16.98 -30.16 9.79
N GLN A 512 17.42 -30.39 11.02
CA GLN A 512 16.56 -30.29 12.21
C GLN A 512 15.92 -28.90 12.38
N SER A 513 16.70 -27.82 12.26
CA SER A 513 16.18 -26.45 12.36
C SER A 513 15.20 -26.11 11.24
N LEU A 514 15.45 -26.61 10.03
CA LEU A 514 14.56 -26.40 8.87
C LEU A 514 13.24 -27.17 9.04
N LEU A 515 13.30 -28.40 9.54
CA LEU A 515 12.11 -29.20 9.85
C LEU A 515 11.27 -28.56 10.97
N ALA A 516 11.91 -28.02 12.00
CA ALA A 516 11.23 -27.28 13.07
C ALA A 516 10.50 -26.04 12.53
N LEU A 517 11.19 -25.25 11.69
CA LEU A 517 10.60 -24.09 11.02
C LEU A 517 9.41 -24.47 10.14
N LEU A 518 9.52 -25.54 9.33
CA LEU A 518 8.43 -26.01 8.47
C LEU A 518 7.23 -26.50 9.28
N ASN A 519 7.45 -27.18 10.42
CA ASN A 519 6.36 -27.57 11.32
C ASN A 519 5.66 -26.34 11.90
N GLN A 520 6.41 -25.34 12.35
CA GLN A 520 5.83 -24.09 12.85
C GLN A 520 5.00 -23.39 11.77
N GLN A 521 5.49 -23.33 10.53
CA GLN A 521 4.76 -22.74 9.41
C GLN A 521 3.48 -23.52 9.09
N ILE A 522 3.51 -24.86 9.14
CA ILE A 522 2.30 -25.69 8.95
C ILE A 522 1.26 -25.40 10.01
N ASN A 523 1.67 -25.37 11.29
CA ASN A 523 0.76 -25.07 12.40
C ASN A 523 0.14 -23.68 12.25
N GLN A 524 0.93 -22.67 11.89
CA GLN A 524 0.43 -21.31 11.66
C GLN A 524 -0.67 -21.26 10.58
N VAL A 525 -0.50 -21.99 9.47
CA VAL A 525 -1.52 -22.05 8.40
C VAL A 525 -2.76 -22.81 8.88
N GLN A 526 -2.58 -23.88 9.66
CA GLN A 526 -3.69 -24.65 10.22
C GLN A 526 -4.50 -23.82 11.22
N ASP A 527 -3.85 -23.05 12.09
CA ASP A 527 -4.49 -22.13 13.03
C ASP A 527 -5.29 -21.06 12.25
N ALA A 528 -4.70 -20.49 11.20
CA ALA A 528 -5.38 -19.52 10.33
C ALA A 528 -6.62 -20.10 9.62
N ASN A 529 -6.62 -21.42 9.34
CA ASN A 529 -7.74 -22.15 8.73
C ASN A 529 -8.85 -22.48 9.72
N GLN A 530 -8.52 -22.63 10.99
CA GLN A 530 -9.50 -22.87 12.06
C GLN A 530 -10.12 -21.57 12.57
N PHE A 531 -9.37 -20.47 12.53
CA PHE A 531 -9.84 -19.16 12.98
C PHE A 531 -11.03 -18.65 12.16
N LYS A 532 -12.12 -18.32 12.86
CA LYS A 532 -13.24 -17.54 12.35
C LYS A 532 -13.54 -16.45 13.37
N PRO A 533 -13.71 -15.18 12.96
CA PRO A 533 -14.21 -14.16 13.87
C PRO A 533 -15.56 -14.62 14.42
N SER A 534 -15.70 -14.53 15.75
CA SER A 534 -16.93 -14.83 16.46
C SER A 534 -18.06 -13.91 16.05
#